data_AF-G0PMC2-F1
#
_entry.id   AF-G0PMC2-F1
#
_cell.length_a   1.000
_cell.length_b   1.000
_cell.length_c   1.000
_cell.angle_alpha   90.00
_cell.angle_beta   90.00
_cell.angle_gamma   90.00
#
_symmetry.space_group_name_H-M   'P 1'
#
loop_
_entity.id
_entity.type
_entity.pdbx_description
1 polymer ?
#
loop_
_entity_poly.entity_id
_entity_poly.type
_entity_poly.pdbx_seq_one_letter_code
_entity_poly.pdbx_strand_id
1 'polypeptide(L)'
;MLRSIVLVLVALAISTHGYSCNNQTNIIDPPADLSQPQYYPSNWNGELPIPVVDNYQYCFLTVNIPTGYYAQVTFYRNISFEGGTYVLYSNNQLTRITNDVTQPFYFTFPYFKVSLQTDNHNDSPQFAFKIVYTQYPQVQKNIIPITQGQPPVAVLANDKLTVFSGVANSFMGLMAFSLPDDSQNYLLRQSVVFGGDSFNSDFIGTLDFISNSRQPITTYGNKIAVYTFGLSNIFSNTPLFMGQNGQDVRKYNKYRGANCPSTGNCTVFLDGTWGSSLTVTDFNGSEIIKGFNSFSDEGTINVYENMVSNTTRIASLTSSNYLQQLPIEVKGSMKFYEINGYGKYEMVVTRDVSRASRISH
;
A
#
# COMPACT_ATOMS: atom_id res chain seq x y z
N MET A 1 -0.16 -53.22 -54.92
CA MET A 1 0.49 -52.02 -55.49
C MET A 1 -0.38 -50.81 -55.17
N LEU A 2 0.19 -49.81 -54.47
CA LEU A 2 -0.23 -48.39 -54.35
C LEU A 2 -1.64 -48.13 -53.74
N ARG A 3 -1.86 -47.17 -52.83
CA ARG A 3 -1.04 -46.08 -52.28
C ARG A 3 -1.75 -45.58 -51.01
N SER A 4 -1.02 -45.48 -49.89
CA SER A 4 -1.45 -44.76 -48.70
C SER A 4 -1.55 -43.27 -48.99
N ILE A 5 -2.67 -42.65 -48.61
CA ILE A 5 -2.83 -41.20 -48.57
C ILE A 5 -2.38 -40.75 -47.18
N VAL A 6 -1.21 -40.12 -47.11
CA VAL A 6 -0.72 -39.43 -45.91
C VAL A 6 -1.26 -38.00 -45.97
N LEU A 7 -2.16 -37.66 -45.05
CA LEU A 7 -2.64 -36.31 -44.82
C LEU A 7 -1.58 -35.57 -43.98
N VAL A 8 -0.79 -34.71 -44.63
CA VAL A 8 0.15 -33.82 -43.95
C VAL A 8 -0.64 -32.64 -43.38
N LEU A 9 -0.88 -32.64 -42.06
CA LEU A 9 -1.29 -31.44 -41.35
C LEU A 9 -0.09 -30.48 -41.34
N VAL A 10 -0.14 -29.48 -42.22
CA VAL A 10 0.76 -28.32 -42.14
C VAL A 10 0.31 -27.49 -40.94
N ALA A 11 1.03 -27.61 -39.82
CA ALA A 11 0.94 -26.64 -38.75
C ALA A 11 1.49 -25.31 -39.27
N LEU A 12 0.61 -24.36 -39.56
CA LEU A 12 0.99 -22.97 -39.79
C LEU A 12 1.62 -22.44 -38.50
N ALA A 13 2.96 -22.42 -38.46
CA ALA A 13 3.70 -21.64 -37.49
C ALA A 13 3.41 -20.16 -37.80
N ILE A 14 2.39 -19.61 -37.15
CA ILE A 14 2.19 -18.17 -37.11
C ILE A 14 3.38 -17.64 -36.31
N SER A 15 4.37 -17.07 -36.99
CA SER A 15 5.37 -16.24 -36.35
C SER A 15 4.61 -15.08 -35.70
N THR A 16 4.28 -15.21 -34.42
CA THR A 16 3.76 -14.10 -33.62
C THR A 16 4.92 -13.12 -33.47
N HIS A 17 5.05 -12.21 -34.42
CA HIS A 17 5.86 -11.02 -34.23
C HIS A 17 5.31 -10.32 -33.00
N GLY A 18 6.19 -9.95 -32.07
CA GLY A 18 5.78 -9.16 -30.92
C GLY A 18 5.20 -7.83 -31.41
N TYR A 19 4.42 -7.18 -30.57
CA TYR A 19 4.08 -5.78 -30.85
C TYR A 19 5.25 -4.91 -30.40
N SER A 20 5.66 -3.99 -31.27
CA SER A 20 6.52 -2.87 -30.88
C SER A 20 5.66 -1.74 -30.35
N CYS A 21 6.07 -1.17 -29.23
CA CYS A 21 5.60 0.16 -28.89
C CYS A 21 6.49 1.15 -29.64
N ASN A 22 5.93 1.90 -30.58
CA ASN A 22 6.69 2.98 -31.22
C ASN A 22 7.33 3.84 -30.12
N ASN A 23 8.60 4.26 -30.29
CA ASN A 23 9.42 5.04 -29.34
C ASN A 23 8.86 6.46 -29.02
N GLN A 24 7.55 6.66 -29.13
CA GLN A 24 6.80 7.88 -28.87
C GLN A 24 5.92 7.68 -27.63
N THR A 25 5.60 8.78 -26.95
CA THR A 25 4.57 8.77 -25.92
C THR A 25 3.22 8.45 -26.56
N ASN A 26 2.64 7.30 -26.24
CA ASN A 26 1.30 6.95 -26.72
C ASN A 26 0.26 7.42 -25.70
N ILE A 27 -0.75 8.14 -26.18
CA ILE A 27 -1.90 8.53 -25.38
C ILE A 27 -3.01 7.51 -25.62
N ILE A 28 -3.60 7.00 -24.54
CA ILE A 28 -4.74 6.10 -24.55
C ILE A 28 -5.90 6.87 -23.94
N ASP A 29 -6.80 7.33 -24.79
CA ASP A 29 -8.04 7.96 -24.37
C ASP A 29 -9.10 6.92 -23.98
N PRO A 30 -10.01 7.25 -23.05
CA PRO A 30 -11.14 6.40 -22.71
C PRO A 30 -11.99 6.07 -23.95
N PRO A 31 -12.56 4.85 -24.04
CA PRO A 31 -13.46 4.49 -25.13
C PRO A 31 -14.72 5.37 -25.10
N ALA A 32 -15.39 5.49 -26.24
CA ALA A 32 -16.66 6.21 -26.32
C ALA A 32 -17.75 5.61 -25.42
N ASP A 33 -17.72 4.28 -25.24
CA ASP A 33 -18.58 3.56 -24.29
C ASP A 33 -17.74 3.08 -23.09
N LEU A 34 -17.87 3.79 -21.96
CA LEU A 34 -17.16 3.47 -20.72
C LEU A 34 -17.67 2.21 -20.01
N SER A 35 -18.78 1.61 -20.46
CA SER A 35 -19.26 0.33 -19.93
C SER A 35 -18.43 -0.85 -20.43
N GLN A 36 -17.68 -0.67 -21.52
CA GLN A 36 -16.85 -1.70 -22.12
C GLN A 36 -15.41 -1.63 -21.60
N PRO A 37 -14.78 -2.78 -21.32
CA PRO A 37 -13.37 -2.82 -21.00
C PRO A 37 -12.52 -2.36 -22.19
N GLN A 38 -11.47 -1.60 -21.90
CA GLN A 38 -10.44 -1.21 -22.87
C GLN A 38 -9.20 -2.06 -22.64
N TYR A 39 -8.55 -2.49 -23.72
CA TYR A 39 -7.39 -3.38 -23.66
C TYR A 39 -6.19 -2.73 -24.34
N TYR A 40 -5.01 -3.04 -23.82
CA TYR A 40 -3.73 -2.70 -24.43
C TYR A 40 -2.85 -3.95 -24.52
N PRO A 41 -2.19 -4.20 -25.67
CA PRO A 41 -2.34 -3.50 -26.95
C PRO A 41 -3.76 -3.66 -27.53
N SER A 42 -4.17 -2.80 -28.46
CA SER A 42 -5.56 -2.71 -28.95
C SER A 42 -6.06 -3.95 -29.70
N ASN A 43 -5.15 -4.83 -30.13
CA ASN A 43 -5.44 -6.10 -30.78
C ASN A 43 -5.62 -7.27 -29.78
N TRP A 44 -5.48 -7.02 -28.47
CA TRP A 44 -5.69 -8.01 -27.44
C TRP A 44 -7.04 -7.80 -26.75
N ASN A 45 -7.75 -8.87 -26.44
CA ASN A 45 -9.11 -8.83 -25.88
C ASN A 45 -9.25 -9.55 -24.51
N GLY A 46 -8.13 -10.04 -23.95
CA GLY A 46 -8.14 -10.81 -22.70
C GLY A 46 -8.42 -12.30 -22.84
N GLU A 47 -8.92 -12.76 -23.98
CA GLU A 47 -9.18 -14.19 -24.26
C GLU A 47 -8.01 -14.86 -24.97
N LEU A 48 -7.22 -14.07 -25.69
CA LEU A 48 -5.98 -14.51 -26.32
C LEU A 48 -4.84 -14.59 -25.29
N PRO A 49 -3.81 -15.44 -25.54
CA PRO A 49 -2.58 -15.42 -24.75
C PRO A 49 -2.02 -14.00 -24.62
N ILE A 50 -1.31 -13.72 -23.51
CA ILE A 50 -0.72 -12.41 -23.27
C ILE A 50 0.22 -12.09 -24.45
N PRO A 51 0.01 -10.96 -25.15
CA PRO A 51 0.79 -10.60 -26.33
C PRO A 51 2.27 -10.47 -26.00
N VAL A 52 3.09 -11.01 -26.90
CA VAL A 52 4.54 -10.82 -26.86
C VAL A 52 4.86 -9.38 -27.26
N VAL A 53 5.75 -8.75 -26.50
CA VAL A 53 6.33 -7.45 -26.81
C VAL A 53 7.66 -7.73 -27.50
N ASP A 54 8.06 -6.90 -28.47
CA ASP A 54 9.39 -7.04 -29.04
C ASP A 54 10.50 -6.83 -27.96
N ASN A 55 11.70 -7.33 -28.23
CA ASN A 55 12.86 -7.03 -27.41
C ASN A 55 13.32 -5.57 -27.62
N TYR A 56 14.09 -5.04 -26.68
CA TYR A 56 14.61 -3.65 -26.71
C TYR A 56 13.54 -2.55 -26.81
N GLN A 57 12.38 -2.76 -26.22
CA GLN A 57 11.30 -1.78 -26.25
C GLN A 57 11.39 -0.85 -25.05
N TYR A 58 11.11 0.43 -25.28
CA TYR A 58 10.97 1.43 -24.22
C TYR A 58 9.71 2.26 -24.48
N CYS A 59 8.63 1.89 -23.79
CA CYS A 59 7.30 2.46 -23.99
C CYS A 59 6.95 3.41 -22.86
N PHE A 60 6.40 4.57 -23.22
CA PHE A 60 5.70 5.44 -22.29
C PHE A 60 4.26 5.64 -22.75
N LEU A 61 3.34 5.12 -21.96
CA LEU A 61 1.91 5.23 -22.22
C LEU A 61 1.32 6.21 -21.22
N THR A 62 0.49 7.15 -21.68
CA THR A 62 -0.34 7.98 -20.81
C THR A 62 -1.78 7.58 -21.01
N VAL A 63 -2.45 7.14 -19.95
CA VAL A 63 -3.85 6.71 -19.99
C VAL A 63 -4.68 7.77 -19.30
N ASN A 64 -5.59 8.38 -20.04
CA ASN A 64 -6.46 9.43 -19.52
C ASN A 64 -7.64 8.83 -18.77
N ILE A 65 -8.09 9.51 -17.72
CA ILE A 65 -9.23 9.09 -16.89
C ILE A 65 -10.26 10.22 -16.91
N PRO A 66 -11.55 9.95 -17.22
CA PRO A 66 -12.59 10.97 -17.18
C PRO A 66 -12.82 11.52 -15.77
N THR A 67 -13.21 12.79 -15.67
CA THR A 67 -13.65 13.37 -14.39
C THR A 67 -14.85 12.61 -13.83
N GLY A 68 -14.84 12.31 -12.53
CA GLY A 68 -15.90 11.56 -11.85
C GLY A 68 -15.79 10.03 -11.97
N TYR A 69 -14.76 9.53 -12.64
CA TYR A 69 -14.45 8.11 -12.80
C TYR A 69 -13.11 7.75 -12.15
N TYR A 70 -12.94 6.48 -11.85
CA TYR A 70 -11.65 5.85 -11.61
C TYR A 70 -11.42 4.73 -12.63
N ALA A 71 -10.16 4.41 -12.90
CA ALA A 71 -9.77 3.30 -13.74
C ALA A 71 -9.30 2.13 -12.86
N GLN A 72 -9.97 0.99 -12.98
CA GLN A 72 -9.52 -0.29 -12.45
C GLN A 72 -8.67 -0.97 -13.52
N VAL A 73 -7.38 -1.17 -13.24
CA VAL A 73 -6.42 -1.66 -14.23
C VAL A 73 -5.78 -2.95 -13.77
N THR A 74 -5.95 -4.01 -14.54
CA THR A 74 -5.25 -5.28 -14.33
C THR A 74 -4.10 -5.38 -15.32
N PHE A 75 -2.88 -5.49 -14.80
CA PHE A 75 -1.67 -5.71 -15.60
C PHE A 75 -1.39 -7.20 -15.74
N TYR A 76 -0.92 -7.58 -16.92
CA TYR A 76 -0.49 -8.93 -17.26
C TYR A 76 0.95 -8.81 -17.71
N ARG A 77 1.88 -9.09 -16.79
CA ARG A 77 3.32 -8.98 -17.02
C ARG A 77 3.94 -10.36 -16.85
N ASN A 78 4.68 -10.79 -17.85
CA ASN A 78 5.59 -11.93 -17.78
C ASN A 78 6.89 -11.56 -18.49
N ILE A 79 7.79 -10.96 -17.73
CA ILE A 79 9.09 -10.50 -18.21
C ILE A 79 10.14 -10.96 -17.19
N SER A 80 11.14 -11.69 -17.67
CA SER A 80 12.24 -12.27 -16.87
C SER A 80 13.16 -11.21 -16.29
N PHE A 81 13.38 -10.12 -17.03
CA PHE A 81 14.09 -8.95 -16.54
C PHE A 81 13.40 -8.36 -15.31
N GLU A 82 14.12 -8.22 -14.21
CA GLU A 82 13.57 -7.64 -12.99
C GLU A 82 13.36 -6.11 -13.12
N GLY A 83 14.13 -5.41 -13.94
CA GLY A 83 13.95 -3.96 -14.11
C GLY A 83 12.76 -3.58 -14.98
N GLY A 84 12.42 -2.29 -14.98
CA GLY A 84 11.94 -1.65 -16.21
C GLY A 84 10.43 -1.51 -16.45
N THR A 85 9.54 -2.08 -15.62
CA THR A 85 8.08 -1.89 -15.78
C THR A 85 7.45 -1.22 -14.57
N TYR A 86 6.90 -0.02 -14.77
CA TYR A 86 6.36 0.81 -13.69
C TYR A 86 5.07 1.51 -14.09
N VAL A 87 4.25 1.83 -13.08
CA VAL A 87 3.17 2.80 -13.19
C VAL A 87 3.51 4.07 -12.44
N LEU A 88 3.12 5.20 -13.00
CA LEU A 88 3.17 6.50 -12.37
C LEU A 88 1.75 7.01 -12.15
N TYR A 89 1.37 7.24 -10.90
CA TYR A 89 0.09 7.87 -10.57
C TYR A 89 0.12 9.37 -10.90
N SER A 90 -1.06 10.01 -10.94
CA SER A 90 -1.21 11.44 -11.24
C SER A 90 -0.43 12.37 -10.29
N ASN A 91 -0.19 11.92 -9.05
CA ASN A 91 0.63 12.61 -8.05
C ASN A 91 2.14 12.31 -8.16
N ASN A 92 2.59 11.69 -9.25
CA ASN A 92 3.97 11.25 -9.49
C ASN A 92 4.49 10.14 -8.55
N GLN A 93 3.62 9.43 -7.82
CA GLN A 93 4.04 8.22 -7.12
C GLN A 93 4.32 7.11 -8.13
N LEU A 94 5.44 6.41 -7.94
CA LEU A 94 5.89 5.32 -8.81
C LEU A 94 5.69 3.97 -8.11
N THR A 95 5.09 3.01 -8.81
CA THR A 95 4.98 1.62 -8.34
C THR A 95 5.43 0.66 -9.42
N ARG A 96 6.22 -0.35 -9.04
CA ARG A 96 6.66 -1.40 -9.97
C ARG A 96 5.51 -2.35 -10.29
N ILE A 97 5.41 -2.76 -11.56
CA ILE A 97 4.54 -3.87 -11.96
C ILE A 97 5.38 -5.14 -11.89
N THR A 98 4.94 -6.10 -11.09
CA THR A 98 5.59 -7.42 -10.94
C THR A 98 4.86 -8.49 -11.74
N ASN A 99 5.53 -9.61 -12.00
CA ASN A 99 4.89 -10.75 -12.65
C ASN A 99 3.78 -11.35 -11.77
N ASP A 100 2.83 -12.01 -12.42
CA ASP A 100 1.78 -12.84 -11.78
C ASP A 100 0.87 -12.13 -10.78
N VAL A 101 0.84 -10.79 -10.79
CA VAL A 101 -0.03 -9.99 -9.94
C VAL A 101 -1.28 -9.59 -10.73
N THR A 102 -2.39 -10.25 -10.42
CA THR A 102 -3.67 -10.07 -11.13
C THR A 102 -4.64 -9.12 -10.42
N GLN A 103 -4.38 -8.76 -9.16
CA GLN A 103 -5.21 -7.80 -8.44
C GLN A 103 -5.08 -6.40 -9.06
N PRO A 104 -6.19 -5.69 -9.25
CA PRO A 104 -6.18 -4.45 -9.99
C PRO A 104 -5.45 -3.32 -9.24
N PHE A 105 -4.96 -2.37 -10.02
CA PHE A 105 -4.58 -1.03 -9.60
C PHE A 105 -5.78 -0.11 -9.77
N TYR A 106 -5.87 0.91 -8.92
CA TYR A 106 -6.93 1.92 -8.99
C TYR A 106 -6.28 3.28 -9.24
N PHE A 107 -6.62 3.88 -10.38
CA PHE A 107 -6.12 5.18 -10.78
C PHE A 107 -7.26 6.19 -10.85
N THR A 108 -6.93 7.45 -10.58
CA THR A 108 -7.89 8.56 -10.51
C THR A 108 -7.59 9.60 -11.58
N PHE A 109 -8.56 10.49 -11.84
CA PHE A 109 -8.37 11.66 -12.69
C PHE A 109 -7.08 12.44 -12.30
N PRO A 110 -6.32 12.99 -13.28
CA PRO A 110 -6.59 13.03 -14.72
C PRO A 110 -6.02 11.87 -15.55
N TYR A 111 -4.99 11.19 -15.06
CA TYR A 111 -4.30 10.14 -15.82
C TYR A 111 -3.45 9.25 -14.91
N PHE A 112 -2.99 8.13 -15.47
CA PHE A 112 -1.78 7.45 -15.01
C PHE A 112 -0.84 7.21 -16.18
N LYS A 113 0.42 6.92 -15.90
CA LYS A 113 1.41 6.57 -16.93
C LYS A 113 1.94 5.17 -16.71
N VAL A 114 2.26 4.49 -17.79
CA VAL A 114 2.92 3.18 -17.79
C VAL A 114 4.25 3.34 -18.49
N SER A 115 5.32 2.98 -17.78
CA SER A 115 6.66 2.81 -18.35
C SER A 115 6.88 1.32 -18.54
N LEU A 116 7.09 0.87 -19.78
CA LEU A 116 7.43 -0.52 -20.09
C LEU A 116 8.83 -0.54 -20.70
N GLN A 117 9.67 -1.42 -20.20
CA GLN A 117 10.99 -1.70 -20.76
C GLN A 117 11.16 -3.21 -20.89
N THR A 118 11.59 -3.64 -22.08
CA THR A 118 12.07 -5.01 -22.34
C THR A 118 13.57 -4.96 -22.63
N ASP A 119 14.29 -6.03 -22.32
CA ASP A 119 15.73 -6.13 -22.54
C ASP A 119 16.08 -7.09 -23.69
N ASN A 120 17.34 -7.54 -23.75
CA ASN A 120 17.86 -8.41 -24.80
C ASN A 120 17.95 -9.88 -24.38
N HIS A 121 17.11 -10.33 -23.46
CA HIS A 121 17.07 -11.77 -23.20
C HIS A 121 16.39 -12.50 -24.37
N ASN A 122 16.83 -13.75 -24.65
CA ASN A 122 16.19 -14.65 -25.63
C ASN A 122 14.79 -15.12 -25.19
N ASP A 123 14.18 -14.40 -24.26
CA ASP A 123 12.86 -14.67 -23.74
C ASP A 123 11.82 -14.01 -24.65
N SER A 124 10.58 -14.45 -24.53
CA SER A 124 9.43 -13.81 -25.19
C SER A 124 8.72 -12.95 -24.15
N PRO A 125 9.13 -11.68 -23.93
CA PRO A 125 8.54 -10.85 -22.89
C PRO A 125 7.07 -10.59 -23.24
N GLN A 126 6.18 -10.75 -22.27
CA GLN A 126 4.74 -10.57 -22.46
C GLN A 126 4.24 -9.43 -21.59
N PHE A 127 3.48 -8.53 -22.19
CA PHE A 127 2.88 -7.42 -21.47
C PHE A 127 1.54 -7.00 -22.10
N ALA A 128 0.54 -6.88 -21.24
CA ALA A 128 -0.74 -6.28 -21.59
C ALA A 128 -1.42 -5.70 -20.34
N PHE A 129 -2.46 -4.91 -20.55
CA PHE A 129 -3.35 -4.54 -19.46
C PHE A 129 -4.79 -4.35 -19.93
N LYS A 130 -5.70 -4.54 -18.98
CA LYS A 130 -7.14 -4.30 -19.12
C LYS A 130 -7.52 -3.12 -18.24
N ILE A 131 -8.29 -2.18 -18.79
CA ILE A 131 -8.86 -1.05 -18.07
C ILE A 131 -10.37 -1.22 -18.01
N VAL A 132 -10.94 -1.03 -16.83
CA VAL A 132 -12.37 -0.85 -16.62
C VAL A 132 -12.58 0.51 -15.98
N TYR A 133 -13.32 1.39 -16.64
CA TYR A 133 -13.68 2.70 -16.11
C TYR A 133 -14.96 2.59 -15.31
N THR A 134 -14.93 3.02 -14.06
CA THR A 134 -16.09 2.95 -13.18
C THR A 134 -16.34 4.33 -12.57
N GLN A 135 -17.60 4.77 -12.61
CA GLN A 135 -17.99 6.02 -11.97
C GLN A 135 -17.84 5.89 -10.45
N TYR A 136 -17.37 6.94 -9.79
CA TYR A 136 -17.32 6.92 -8.33
C TYR A 136 -18.72 6.68 -7.74
N PRO A 137 -18.84 5.76 -6.77
CA PRO A 137 -20.12 5.47 -6.15
C PRO A 137 -20.60 6.64 -5.28
N GLN A 138 -21.90 6.77 -5.13
CA GLN A 138 -22.50 7.65 -4.12
C GLN A 138 -22.45 6.94 -2.77
N VAL A 139 -21.36 7.16 -2.02
CA VAL A 139 -21.14 6.53 -0.71
C VAL A 139 -21.38 7.51 0.44
N GLN A 140 -21.80 6.97 1.59
CA GLN A 140 -21.87 7.74 2.82
C GLN A 140 -20.47 8.25 3.20
N LYS A 141 -20.40 9.48 3.71
CA LYS A 141 -19.19 10.00 4.34
C LYS A 141 -19.16 9.63 5.82
N ASN A 142 -18.04 9.11 6.30
CA ASN A 142 -17.74 8.96 7.71
C ASN A 142 -16.80 10.08 8.15
N ILE A 143 -17.33 11.13 8.78
CA ILE A 143 -16.55 12.30 9.17
C ILE A 143 -16.02 12.12 10.59
N ILE A 144 -14.70 12.14 10.74
CA ILE A 144 -13.99 11.95 12.00
C ILE A 144 -13.31 13.28 12.38
N PRO A 145 -13.73 13.95 13.46
CA PRO A 145 -13.07 15.18 13.91
C PRO A 145 -11.70 14.86 14.49
N ILE A 146 -10.70 15.67 14.16
CA ILE A 146 -9.34 15.55 14.66
C ILE A 146 -8.88 16.87 15.27
N THR A 147 -8.35 16.78 16.49
CA THR A 147 -7.84 17.92 17.24
C THR A 147 -6.35 17.72 17.52
N GLN A 148 -5.56 18.79 17.46
CA GLN A 148 -4.14 18.75 17.80
C GLN A 148 -3.92 18.28 19.24
N GLY A 149 -2.90 17.45 19.46
CA GLY A 149 -2.54 16.89 20.75
C GLY A 149 -3.43 15.73 21.22
N GLN A 150 -4.44 15.34 20.43
CA GLN A 150 -5.25 14.17 20.69
C GLN A 150 -4.65 12.91 20.04
N PRO A 151 -5.00 11.71 20.55
CA PRO A 151 -4.63 10.44 19.91
C PRO A 151 -5.00 10.41 18.42
N PRO A 152 -4.24 9.68 17.58
CA PRO A 152 -4.73 9.32 16.26
C PRO A 152 -6.01 8.49 16.36
N VAL A 153 -6.83 8.51 15.31
CA VAL A 153 -8.02 7.67 15.21
C VAL A 153 -7.80 6.62 14.12
N ALA A 154 -7.68 5.36 14.51
CA ALA A 154 -7.61 4.23 13.59
C ALA A 154 -8.99 3.87 13.04
N VAL A 155 -9.01 3.42 11.79
CA VAL A 155 -10.23 3.09 11.06
C VAL A 155 -10.12 1.70 10.47
N LEU A 156 -11.10 0.87 10.81
CA LEU A 156 -11.29 -0.45 10.22
C LEU A 156 -11.71 -0.35 8.76
N ALA A 157 -11.37 -1.37 7.97
CA ALA A 157 -11.81 -1.47 6.59
C ALA A 157 -13.33 -1.32 6.46
N ASN A 158 -13.79 -0.41 5.61
CA ASN A 158 -15.22 -0.15 5.38
C ASN A 158 -15.48 0.32 3.95
N ASP A 159 -16.75 0.47 3.59
CA ASP A 159 -17.24 0.86 2.26
C ASP A 159 -17.60 2.36 2.16
N LYS A 160 -17.22 3.17 3.16
CA LYS A 160 -17.54 4.60 3.25
C LYS A 160 -16.35 5.45 2.81
N LEU A 161 -16.64 6.68 2.37
CA LEU A 161 -15.60 7.69 2.25
C LEU A 161 -15.27 8.21 3.65
N THR A 162 -14.15 7.78 4.21
CA THR A 162 -13.71 8.25 5.53
C THR A 162 -13.01 9.59 5.38
N VAL A 163 -13.46 10.60 6.12
CA VAL A 163 -12.92 11.97 6.08
C VAL A 163 -12.44 12.35 7.46
N PHE A 164 -11.14 12.54 7.63
CA PHE A 164 -10.62 13.19 8.84
C PHE A 164 -10.67 14.70 8.66
N SER A 165 -11.25 15.40 9.62
CA SER A 165 -11.47 16.85 9.56
C SER A 165 -10.89 17.55 10.78
N GLY A 166 -9.91 18.42 10.55
CA GLY A 166 -9.35 19.32 11.54
C GLY A 166 -10.02 20.70 11.56
N VAL A 167 -9.54 21.57 12.45
CA VAL A 167 -9.94 22.98 12.52
C VAL A 167 -9.44 23.76 11.29
N ALA A 168 -10.02 24.92 11.01
CA ALA A 168 -9.57 25.77 9.91
C ALA A 168 -8.07 26.13 10.05
N ASN A 169 -7.36 26.24 8.93
CA ASN A 169 -5.91 26.51 8.86
C ASN A 169 -5.02 25.46 9.53
N SER A 170 -5.53 24.26 9.83
CA SER A 170 -4.70 23.11 10.17
C SER A 170 -4.40 22.27 8.93
N PHE A 171 -3.49 21.32 9.08
CA PHE A 171 -3.23 20.26 8.12
C PHE A 171 -3.43 18.90 8.77
N MET A 172 -3.74 17.89 7.96
CA MET A 172 -4.01 16.53 8.39
C MET A 172 -2.79 15.65 8.14
N GLY A 173 -2.56 14.68 9.02
CA GLY A 173 -1.62 13.58 8.83
C GLY A 173 -2.38 12.26 8.69
N LEU A 174 -1.92 11.39 7.79
CA LEU A 174 -2.47 10.06 7.59
C LEU A 174 -1.36 9.01 7.53
N MET A 175 -1.58 7.93 8.26
CA MET A 175 -0.69 6.78 8.34
C MET A 175 -1.47 5.52 7.94
N ALA A 176 -0.80 4.58 7.29
CA ALA A 176 -1.36 3.27 6.96
C ALA A 176 -0.91 2.23 8.00
N PHE A 177 -1.73 1.21 8.20
CA PHE A 177 -1.37 -0.01 8.88
C PHE A 177 -0.86 -1.03 7.86
N SER A 178 0.14 -1.84 8.24
CA SER A 178 0.42 -3.08 7.50
C SER A 178 -0.79 -4.02 7.59
N LEU A 179 -0.96 -4.90 6.62
CA LEU A 179 -1.90 -6.01 6.74
C LEU A 179 -1.34 -7.08 7.70
N PRO A 180 -2.20 -7.97 8.25
CA PRO A 180 -1.74 -9.02 9.16
C PRO A 180 -0.69 -9.95 8.55
N ASP A 181 -0.75 -10.15 7.23
CA ASP A 181 0.29 -10.80 6.44
C ASP A 181 0.97 -9.74 5.56
N ASP A 182 2.23 -9.44 5.85
CA ASP A 182 3.00 -8.44 5.13
C ASP A 182 3.16 -8.77 3.63
N SER A 183 3.08 -10.05 3.25
CA SER A 183 3.13 -10.46 1.83
C SER A 183 1.92 -9.96 1.05
N GLN A 184 0.83 -9.58 1.73
CA GLN A 184 -0.38 -9.05 1.15
C GLN A 184 -0.42 -7.52 1.09
N ASN A 185 0.57 -6.80 1.64
CA ASN A 185 0.56 -5.34 1.73
C ASN A 185 0.32 -4.64 0.37
N TYR A 186 0.70 -5.27 -0.74
CA TYR A 186 0.41 -4.78 -2.09
C TYR A 186 -1.08 -4.56 -2.37
N LEU A 187 -1.99 -5.23 -1.63
CA LEU A 187 -3.43 -5.04 -1.72
C LEU A 187 -3.88 -3.67 -1.22
N LEU A 188 -3.08 -2.98 -0.39
CA LEU A 188 -3.39 -1.62 0.08
C LEU A 188 -3.45 -0.61 -1.08
N ARG A 189 -2.96 -0.95 -2.28
CA ARG A 189 -3.13 -0.12 -3.49
C ARG A 189 -4.58 -0.07 -3.96
N GLN A 190 -5.44 -0.94 -3.44
CA GLN A 190 -6.89 -0.88 -3.61
C GLN A 190 -7.52 0.19 -2.70
N SER A 191 -6.90 1.36 -2.68
CA SER A 191 -7.33 2.52 -1.91
C SER A 191 -6.90 3.79 -2.61
N VAL A 192 -7.61 4.87 -2.33
CA VAL A 192 -7.29 6.22 -2.82
C VAL A 192 -7.38 7.20 -1.67
N VAL A 193 -6.44 8.14 -1.64
CA VAL A 193 -6.33 9.19 -0.64
C VAL A 193 -6.42 10.54 -1.33
N PHE A 194 -7.27 11.41 -0.80
CA PHE A 194 -7.54 12.74 -1.35
C PHE A 194 -7.27 13.84 -0.33
N GLY A 195 -6.67 14.94 -0.78
CA GLY A 195 -6.45 16.17 -0.01
C GLY A 195 -7.72 17.02 0.11
N GLY A 196 -8.78 16.48 0.69
CA GLY A 196 -10.07 17.14 0.83
C GLY A 196 -11.11 16.21 1.44
N ASP A 197 -12.39 16.35 1.05
CA ASP A 197 -13.50 15.55 1.58
C ASP A 197 -14.35 14.86 0.49
N SER A 198 -13.85 14.81 -0.74
CA SER A 198 -14.57 14.25 -1.88
C SER A 198 -13.64 13.58 -2.89
N PHE A 199 -14.22 12.75 -3.77
CA PHE A 199 -13.52 12.14 -4.91
C PHE A 199 -13.02 13.14 -5.95
N ASN A 200 -13.49 14.40 -5.90
CA ASN A 200 -13.05 15.48 -6.80
C ASN A 200 -11.88 16.28 -6.22
N SER A 201 -11.47 16.01 -4.98
CA SER A 201 -10.31 16.68 -4.38
C SER A 201 -9.02 16.07 -4.96
N ASP A 202 -7.90 16.76 -4.78
CA ASP A 202 -6.61 16.30 -5.32
C ASP A 202 -6.25 14.92 -4.79
N PHE A 203 -5.94 14.00 -5.70
CA PHE A 203 -5.39 12.69 -5.35
C PHE A 203 -3.96 12.87 -4.83
N ILE A 204 -3.70 12.34 -3.63
CA ILE A 204 -2.40 12.48 -2.96
C ILE A 204 -1.73 11.14 -2.64
N GLY A 205 -2.38 10.00 -2.91
CA GLY A 205 -1.73 8.70 -2.90
C GLY A 205 -2.65 7.53 -2.58
N THR A 206 -2.04 6.38 -2.30
CA THR A 206 -2.72 5.15 -1.84
C THR A 206 -2.18 4.75 -0.46
N LEU A 207 -2.90 3.89 0.25
CA LEU A 207 -2.42 3.31 1.51
C LEU A 207 -1.16 2.45 1.31
N ASP A 208 -0.99 1.82 0.14
CA ASP A 208 0.22 1.08 -0.20
C ASP A 208 1.46 1.98 -0.23
N PHE A 209 1.35 3.16 -0.85
CA PHE A 209 2.45 4.14 -0.83
C PHE A 209 2.81 4.58 0.58
N ILE A 210 1.79 4.87 1.42
CA ILE A 210 2.00 5.30 2.81
C ILE A 210 2.67 4.17 3.62
N SER A 211 2.19 2.93 3.45
CA SER A 211 2.71 1.75 4.13
C SER A 211 4.18 1.48 3.74
N ASN A 212 4.49 1.51 2.44
CA ASN A 212 5.84 1.23 1.92
C ASN A 212 6.84 2.33 2.26
N SER A 213 6.45 3.61 2.13
CA SER A 213 7.30 4.74 2.52
C SER A 213 7.51 4.82 4.03
N ARG A 214 6.57 4.26 4.81
CA ARG A 214 6.50 4.35 6.28
C ARG A 214 6.50 5.80 6.76
N GLN A 215 6.04 6.72 5.91
CA GLN A 215 5.99 8.15 6.18
C GLN A 215 4.53 8.62 6.16
N PRO A 216 4.13 9.46 7.12
CA PRO A 216 2.79 10.01 7.10
C PRO A 216 2.64 10.92 5.88
N ILE A 217 1.53 10.78 5.16
CA ILE A 217 1.15 11.81 4.18
C ILE A 217 0.52 12.96 4.95
N THR A 218 0.86 14.19 4.54
CA THR A 218 0.23 15.40 5.07
C THR A 218 -0.45 16.19 3.97
N THR A 219 -1.58 16.81 4.31
CA THR A 219 -2.31 17.70 3.41
C THR A 219 -1.88 19.15 3.59
N TYR A 220 -2.21 20.01 2.63
CA TYR A 220 -2.13 21.47 2.85
C TYR A 220 -3.37 22.03 3.56
N GLY A 221 -4.53 21.40 3.35
CA GLY A 221 -5.81 21.78 3.98
C GLY A 221 -6.14 20.96 5.22
N ASN A 222 -7.24 21.30 5.88
CA ASN A 222 -7.68 20.69 7.14
C ASN A 222 -8.50 19.41 6.97
N LYS A 223 -8.53 18.81 5.78
CA LYS A 223 -9.26 17.58 5.52
C LYS A 223 -8.43 16.61 4.69
N ILE A 224 -8.56 15.33 5.00
CA ILE A 224 -8.04 14.23 4.18
C ILE A 224 -9.09 13.13 4.12
N ALA A 225 -9.32 12.59 2.92
CA ALA A 225 -10.30 11.55 2.69
C ALA A 225 -9.63 10.27 2.19
N VAL A 226 -10.14 9.12 2.64
CA VAL A 226 -9.68 7.79 2.25
C VAL A 226 -10.88 6.97 1.81
N TYR A 227 -10.74 6.30 0.66
CA TYR A 227 -11.70 5.30 0.20
C TYR A 227 -10.97 4.00 -0.12
N THR A 228 -11.56 2.86 0.26
CA THR A 228 -10.99 1.53 0.01
C THR A 228 -11.92 0.71 -0.87
N PHE A 229 -11.37 0.10 -1.91
CA PHE A 229 -12.13 -0.69 -2.87
C PHE A 229 -12.18 -2.15 -2.44
N GLY A 230 -13.30 -2.58 -1.85
CA GLY A 230 -13.56 -3.99 -1.51
C GLY A 230 -12.68 -4.58 -0.40
N LEU A 231 -11.74 -3.82 0.18
CA LEU A 231 -10.87 -4.30 1.27
C LEU A 231 -11.66 -4.70 2.52
N SER A 232 -12.82 -4.11 2.76
CA SER A 232 -13.72 -4.51 3.86
C SER A 232 -14.25 -5.94 3.73
N ASN A 233 -14.30 -6.50 2.53
CA ASN A 233 -14.75 -7.88 2.32
C ASN A 233 -13.71 -8.92 2.75
N ILE A 234 -12.45 -8.50 2.90
CA ILE A 234 -11.31 -9.37 3.22
C ILE A 234 -10.78 -9.06 4.63
N PHE A 235 -10.78 -7.78 5.00
CA PHE A 235 -10.12 -7.25 6.20
C PHE A 235 -11.06 -6.45 7.10
N SER A 236 -12.34 -6.85 7.20
CA SER A 236 -13.40 -6.14 7.94
C SER A 236 -13.05 -5.78 9.39
N ASN A 237 -12.24 -6.60 10.06
CA ASN A 237 -11.85 -6.40 11.46
C ASN A 237 -10.40 -5.93 11.63
N THR A 238 -9.82 -5.35 10.57
CA THR A 238 -8.43 -4.91 10.54
C THR A 238 -8.36 -3.40 10.35
N PRO A 239 -7.68 -2.65 11.22
CA PRO A 239 -7.40 -1.24 10.97
C PRO A 239 -6.49 -1.12 9.75
N LEU A 240 -6.87 -0.25 8.81
CA LEU A 240 -6.12 -0.04 7.57
C LEU A 240 -5.35 1.28 7.57
N PHE A 241 -5.86 2.28 8.29
CA PHE A 241 -5.27 3.60 8.34
C PHE A 241 -5.70 4.35 9.60
N MET A 242 -4.97 5.41 9.94
CA MET A 242 -5.31 6.31 11.02
C MET A 242 -5.03 7.77 10.64
N GLY A 243 -5.91 8.65 11.08
CA GLY A 243 -5.79 10.09 10.91
C GLY A 243 -5.35 10.76 12.20
N GLN A 244 -4.51 11.78 12.09
CA GLN A 244 -4.08 12.63 13.20
C GLN A 244 -3.86 14.07 12.72
N ASN A 245 -3.76 15.02 13.65
CA ASN A 245 -3.37 16.37 13.30
C ASN A 245 -1.95 16.36 12.76
N GLY A 246 -1.70 17.08 11.67
CA GLY A 246 -0.41 17.03 11.02
C GLY A 246 0.74 17.59 11.88
N GLN A 247 0.49 18.47 12.84
CA GLN A 247 1.56 18.93 13.76
C GLN A 247 2.10 17.79 14.62
N ASP A 248 1.23 16.87 15.02
CA ASP A 248 1.59 15.76 15.92
C ASP A 248 2.43 14.68 15.20
N VAL A 249 2.34 14.62 13.86
CA VAL A 249 3.09 13.64 13.05
C VAL A 249 4.47 14.14 12.62
N ARG A 250 4.71 15.46 12.59
CA ARG A 250 5.92 16.09 12.02
C ARG A 250 7.23 15.71 12.70
N LYS A 251 7.20 15.32 13.98
CA LYS A 251 8.41 14.94 14.72
C LYS A 251 8.97 13.56 14.34
N TYR A 252 8.21 12.78 13.57
CA TYR A 252 8.58 11.40 13.22
C TYR A 252 9.03 11.30 11.77
N ASN A 253 10.25 10.79 11.56
CA ASN A 253 10.77 10.47 10.23
C ASN A 253 10.10 9.23 9.64
N LYS A 254 9.69 8.31 10.51
CA LYS A 254 8.91 7.11 10.17
C LYS A 254 7.72 6.99 11.12
N TYR A 255 6.53 6.83 10.59
CA TYR A 255 5.31 6.63 11.37
C TYR A 255 4.37 5.67 10.65
N ARG A 256 4.07 4.54 11.28
CA ARG A 256 3.21 3.50 10.72
C ARG A 256 2.30 2.85 11.76
N GLY A 257 1.21 2.27 11.29
CA GLY A 257 0.46 1.26 12.02
C GLY A 257 1.01 -0.14 11.72
N ALA A 258 0.90 -1.07 12.66
CA ALA A 258 1.21 -2.47 12.48
C ALA A 258 0.05 -3.34 12.99
N ASN A 259 -0.33 -4.34 12.19
CA ASN A 259 -1.30 -5.33 12.61
C ASN A 259 -0.62 -6.59 13.13
N CYS A 260 -1.00 -7.01 14.33
CA CYS A 260 -0.55 -8.26 14.92
C CYS A 260 -1.70 -9.26 14.99
N PRO A 261 -1.44 -10.57 14.82
CA PRO A 261 -2.44 -11.61 15.02
C PRO A 261 -2.93 -11.64 16.47
N SER A 262 -4.16 -12.10 16.68
CA SER A 262 -4.75 -12.27 18.02
C SER A 262 -4.07 -13.36 18.85
N THR A 263 -3.44 -14.34 18.19
CA THR A 263 -2.72 -15.44 18.84
C THR A 263 -1.29 -15.52 18.29
N GLY A 264 -0.37 -16.02 19.12
CA GLY A 264 1.03 -16.17 18.74
C GLY A 264 1.89 -14.93 18.92
N ASN A 265 3.11 -15.00 18.39
CA ASN A 265 4.06 -13.90 18.43
C ASN A 265 3.91 -13.03 17.18
N CYS A 266 4.13 -11.73 17.34
CA CYS A 266 4.18 -10.74 16.28
C CYS A 266 5.49 -9.97 16.38
N THR A 267 6.18 -9.77 15.25
CA THR A 267 7.37 -8.92 15.21
C THR A 267 6.98 -7.51 14.78
N VAL A 268 7.10 -6.56 15.71
CA VAL A 268 6.91 -5.15 15.48
C VAL A 268 8.26 -4.51 15.18
N PHE A 269 8.52 -4.21 13.90
CA PHE A 269 9.74 -3.50 13.52
C PHE A 269 9.65 -2.02 13.90
N LEU A 270 10.68 -1.52 14.58
CA LEU A 270 10.86 -0.12 14.90
C LEU A 270 12.11 0.37 14.15
N ASP A 271 11.95 1.41 13.33
CA ASP A 271 12.98 1.86 12.38
C ASP A 271 13.30 3.33 12.62
N GLY A 272 14.34 3.58 13.41
CA GLY A 272 14.88 4.90 13.73
C GLY A 272 16.09 5.29 12.89
N THR A 273 16.32 4.63 11.73
CA THR A 273 17.54 4.85 10.92
C THR A 273 17.82 6.33 10.61
N TRP A 274 16.77 7.14 10.46
CA TRP A 274 16.86 8.55 10.12
C TRP A 274 16.41 9.48 11.25
N GLY A 275 16.39 9.00 12.49
CA GLY A 275 15.92 9.71 13.69
C GLY A 275 14.60 9.13 14.21
N SER A 276 13.86 9.94 14.99
CA SER A 276 12.69 9.46 15.72
C SER A 276 11.64 8.78 14.83
N SER A 277 11.08 7.69 15.33
CA SER A 277 10.01 6.95 14.66
C SER A 277 8.95 6.47 15.63
N LEU A 278 7.79 6.12 15.07
CA LEU A 278 6.65 5.65 15.84
C LEU A 278 5.96 4.49 15.11
N THR A 279 5.78 3.38 15.81
CA THR A 279 4.91 2.30 15.37
C THR A 279 3.74 2.16 16.33
N VAL A 280 2.53 2.00 15.78
CA VAL A 280 1.30 1.92 16.55
C VAL A 280 0.59 0.60 16.26
N THR A 281 0.12 -0.07 17.31
CA THR A 281 -0.79 -1.22 17.19
C THR A 281 -2.15 -0.83 17.79
N ASP A 282 -3.23 -1.25 17.14
CA ASP A 282 -4.60 -1.02 17.61
C ASP A 282 -5.25 -2.35 17.98
N PHE A 283 -5.58 -2.51 19.26
CA PHE A 283 -6.15 -3.74 19.81
C PHE A 283 -6.80 -3.46 21.17
N ASN A 284 -8.08 -3.76 21.30
CA ASN A 284 -8.78 -3.63 22.57
C ASN A 284 -8.48 -4.82 23.50
N GLY A 285 -7.35 -4.74 24.21
CA GLY A 285 -6.87 -5.77 25.13
C GLY A 285 -5.38 -5.60 25.43
N SER A 286 -4.83 -6.47 26.29
CA SER A 286 -3.42 -6.44 26.63
C SER A 286 -2.53 -6.95 25.48
N GLU A 287 -1.43 -6.26 25.24
CA GLU A 287 -0.32 -6.70 24.38
C GLU A 287 0.94 -6.77 25.25
N ILE A 288 1.66 -7.88 25.18
CA ILE A 288 2.81 -8.16 26.02
C ILE A 288 4.07 -8.09 25.18
N ILE A 289 4.97 -7.17 25.52
CA ILE A 289 6.32 -7.10 24.96
C ILE A 289 7.14 -8.20 25.63
N LYS A 290 7.49 -9.24 24.86
CA LYS A 290 8.19 -10.43 25.36
C LYS A 290 9.70 -10.26 25.33
N GLY A 291 10.20 -9.45 24.42
CA GLY A 291 11.61 -9.39 24.09
C GLY A 291 11.87 -8.70 22.77
N PHE A 292 13.13 -8.80 22.35
CA PHE A 292 13.61 -8.25 21.09
C PHE A 292 14.48 -9.29 20.41
N ASN A 293 14.28 -9.52 19.11
CA ASN A 293 15.23 -10.32 18.32
C ASN A 293 16.52 -9.52 18.06
N SER A 294 16.38 -8.20 17.94
CA SER A 294 17.49 -7.25 17.82
C SER A 294 17.18 -5.96 18.58
N PHE A 295 18.18 -5.47 19.31
CA PHE A 295 18.09 -4.23 20.09
C PHE A 295 19.36 -3.39 19.87
N SER A 296 19.23 -2.24 19.20
CA SER A 296 20.33 -1.30 19.00
C SER A 296 20.61 -0.48 20.27
N ASP A 297 21.88 -0.13 20.50
CA ASP A 297 22.34 0.70 21.62
C ASP A 297 22.25 2.22 21.36
N GLU A 298 21.76 2.64 20.18
CA GLU A 298 21.78 4.03 19.72
C GLU A 298 20.53 4.86 20.08
N GLY A 299 19.52 4.23 20.68
CA GLY A 299 18.20 4.82 20.88
C GLY A 299 17.50 4.36 22.14
N THR A 300 16.47 5.12 22.53
CA THR A 300 15.55 4.78 23.62
C THR A 300 14.19 4.43 23.05
N ILE A 301 13.63 3.29 23.45
CA ILE A 301 12.24 2.93 23.12
C ILE A 301 11.33 3.38 24.25
N ASN A 302 10.40 4.28 23.96
CA ASN A 302 9.32 4.64 24.88
C ASN A 302 8.05 3.87 24.50
N VAL A 303 7.37 3.34 25.51
CA VAL A 303 6.09 2.63 25.35
C VAL A 303 4.99 3.46 25.99
N TYR A 304 3.94 3.75 25.22
CA TYR A 304 2.78 4.50 25.71
C TYR A 304 1.46 3.79 25.46
N GLU A 305 0.50 4.09 26.32
CA GLU A 305 -0.89 3.64 26.23
C GLU A 305 -1.81 4.78 25.77
N ASN A 306 -2.65 4.53 24.77
CA ASN A 306 -3.69 5.42 24.23
C ASN A 306 -3.22 6.73 23.57
N MET A 307 -2.15 7.37 24.07
CA MET A 307 -1.54 8.55 23.44
C MET A 307 -0.06 8.67 23.81
N VAL A 308 0.69 9.46 23.04
CA VAL A 308 2.07 9.81 23.36
C VAL A 308 2.08 11.01 24.32
N SER A 309 2.31 10.75 25.61
CA SER A 309 2.45 11.79 26.64
C SER A 309 3.26 11.28 27.84
N ASN A 310 3.73 12.19 28.69
CA ASN A 310 4.44 11.79 29.91
C ASN A 310 3.58 10.98 30.88
N THR A 311 2.26 11.24 30.92
CA THR A 311 1.32 10.57 31.83
C THR A 311 0.90 9.18 31.35
N THR A 312 1.05 8.91 30.05
CA THR A 312 0.68 7.63 29.44
C THR A 312 1.89 6.76 29.09
N ARG A 313 3.11 7.25 29.37
CA ARG A 313 4.34 6.47 29.20
C ARG A 313 4.45 5.44 30.32
N ILE A 314 4.49 4.17 29.96
CA ILE A 314 4.59 3.06 30.92
C ILE A 314 5.99 2.46 31.00
N ALA A 315 6.82 2.65 29.97
CA ALA A 315 8.19 2.15 29.95
C ALA A 315 9.13 3.01 29.11
N SER A 316 10.41 2.96 29.45
CA SER A 316 11.52 3.57 28.73
C SER A 316 12.70 2.59 28.71
N LEU A 317 12.97 2.03 27.54
CA LEU A 317 13.90 0.92 27.32
C LEU A 317 15.16 1.40 26.62
N THR A 318 16.30 0.99 27.15
CA THR A 318 17.65 1.23 26.62
C THR A 318 18.42 -0.09 26.62
N SER A 319 19.57 -0.14 25.95
CA SER A 319 20.40 -1.34 25.88
C SER A 319 20.84 -1.87 27.25
N SER A 320 20.93 -0.98 28.25
CA SER A 320 21.36 -1.34 29.61
C SER A 320 20.24 -1.88 30.50
N ASN A 321 18.96 -1.64 30.18
CA ASN A 321 17.86 -1.91 31.11
C ASN A 321 16.72 -2.77 30.54
N TYR A 322 16.61 -2.94 29.22
CA TYR A 322 15.42 -3.56 28.62
C TYR A 322 15.20 -5.00 29.12
N LEU A 323 16.29 -5.77 29.27
CA LEU A 323 16.27 -7.14 29.79
C LEU A 323 15.71 -7.23 31.22
N GLN A 324 15.80 -6.18 32.03
CA GLN A 324 15.30 -6.18 33.41
C GLN A 324 13.83 -5.77 33.51
N GLN A 325 13.32 -5.04 32.52
CA GLN A 325 11.93 -4.58 32.48
C GLN A 325 10.98 -5.57 31.81
N LEU A 326 11.49 -6.50 31.00
CA LEU A 326 10.67 -7.45 30.25
C LEU A 326 10.26 -8.67 31.09
N PRO A 327 9.03 -9.21 30.88
CA PRO A 327 8.03 -8.75 29.92
C PRO A 327 7.23 -7.54 30.40
N ILE A 328 6.71 -6.74 29.46
CA ILE A 328 5.91 -5.53 29.76
C ILE A 328 4.50 -5.74 29.21
N GLU A 329 3.49 -5.60 30.06
CA GLU A 329 2.09 -5.61 29.64
C GLU A 329 1.62 -4.19 29.28
N VAL A 330 1.04 -4.02 28.10
CA VAL A 330 0.51 -2.76 27.56
C VAL A 330 -1.00 -2.89 27.35
N LYS A 331 -1.80 -2.14 28.10
CA LYS A 331 -3.25 -2.33 28.27
C LYS A 331 -4.12 -1.36 27.46
N GLY A 332 -3.61 -0.18 27.13
CA GLY A 332 -4.37 0.84 26.39
C GLY A 332 -4.79 0.35 24.99
N SER A 333 -5.98 0.73 24.48
CA SER A 333 -6.52 0.21 23.22
C SER A 333 -5.58 0.46 22.03
N MET A 334 -4.96 1.64 21.98
CA MET A 334 -3.84 1.90 21.08
C MET A 334 -2.53 1.83 21.84
N LYS A 335 -1.54 1.12 21.31
CA LYS A 335 -0.18 1.03 21.89
C LYS A 335 0.80 1.76 20.98
N PHE A 336 1.66 2.56 21.58
CA PHE A 336 2.62 3.42 20.88
C PHE A 336 4.04 3.00 21.25
N TYR A 337 4.82 2.66 20.24
CA TYR A 337 6.21 2.26 20.36
C TYR A 337 7.08 3.29 19.65
N GLU A 338 7.60 4.24 20.43
CA GLU A 338 8.38 5.36 19.92
C GLU A 338 9.88 5.07 20.07
N ILE A 339 10.65 5.30 19.00
CA ILE A 339 12.09 5.46 19.11
C ILE A 339 12.40 6.94 19.28
N ASN A 340 13.10 7.28 20.36
CA ASN A 340 13.81 8.54 20.50
C ASN A 340 15.31 8.29 20.31
N GLY A 341 15.84 8.64 19.13
CA GLY A 341 17.23 8.36 18.74
C GLY A 341 17.31 7.62 17.41
N TYR A 342 18.41 6.90 17.22
CA TYR A 342 18.70 6.11 16.02
C TYR A 342 18.58 4.61 16.28
N GLY A 343 18.76 3.81 15.23
CA GLY A 343 18.82 2.34 15.33
C GLY A 343 17.59 1.60 14.79
N LYS A 344 17.70 0.28 14.71
CA LYS A 344 16.64 -0.64 14.30
C LYS A 344 16.40 -1.66 15.40
N TYR A 345 15.13 -1.98 15.63
CA TYR A 345 14.72 -2.88 16.68
C TYR A 345 13.63 -3.82 16.18
N GLU A 346 13.77 -5.09 16.52
CA GLU A 346 12.79 -6.13 16.22
C GLU A 346 12.10 -6.54 17.52
N MET A 347 11.07 -5.79 17.89
CA MET A 347 10.33 -6.04 19.12
C MET A 347 9.36 -7.20 18.91
N VAL A 348 9.36 -8.16 19.82
CA VAL A 348 8.43 -9.29 19.78
C VAL A 348 7.33 -9.08 20.79
N VAL A 349 6.10 -9.03 20.29
CA VAL A 349 4.89 -8.88 21.11
C VAL A 349 3.97 -10.09 20.99
N THR A 350 3.11 -10.30 21.99
CA THR A 350 2.02 -11.28 21.91
C THR A 350 0.75 -10.72 22.53
N ARG A 351 -0.41 -11.13 22.02
CA ARG A 351 -1.71 -10.89 22.63
C ARG A 351 -2.22 -12.11 23.41
N ASP A 352 -1.45 -13.20 23.39
CA ASP A 352 -1.73 -14.43 24.12
C ASP A 352 -1.04 -14.40 25.49
N VAL A 353 -1.82 -14.09 26.52
CA VAL A 353 -1.37 -14.01 27.92
C VAL A 353 -0.75 -15.32 28.40
N SER A 354 -1.15 -16.48 27.85
CA SER A 354 -0.55 -17.77 28.22
C SER A 354 0.88 -17.93 27.70
N ARG A 355 1.27 -17.11 26.71
CA ARG A 355 2.60 -17.09 26.09
C ARG A 355 3.40 -15.84 26.47
N ALA A 356 3.01 -15.19 27.57
CA ALA A 356 3.62 -13.97 28.11
C ALA A 356 5.08 -14.15 28.58
N SER A 357 5.58 -15.38 28.68
CA SER A 357 6.95 -15.64 29.11
C SER A 357 7.95 -14.97 28.17
N ARG A 358 8.99 -14.42 28.77
CA ARG A 358 10.09 -13.78 28.05
C ARG A 358 10.72 -14.75 27.03
N ILE A 359 11.22 -14.21 25.92
CA ILE A 359 11.99 -15.00 24.96
C ILE A 359 13.28 -15.46 25.64
N SER A 360 13.55 -16.76 25.61
CA SER A 360 14.85 -17.32 25.99
C SER A 360 15.87 -16.92 24.93
N HIS A 361 16.86 -16.11 25.33
CA HIS A 361 17.99 -15.73 24.49
C HIS A 361 19.04 -16.82 24.45
#